data_AF-A0A7J2YTC0-F1
#
_entry.id   AF-A0A7J2YTC0-F1
#
_cell.length_a   1.000
_cell.length_b   1.000
_cell.length_c   1.000
_cell.angle_alpha   90.00
_cell.angle_beta   90.00
_cell.angle_gamma   90.00
#
_symmetry.space_group_name_H-M   'P 1'
#
loop_
_entity.id
_entity.type
_entity.pdbx_description
1 polymer ?
#
loop_
_entity_poly.entity_id
_entity_poly.type
_entity_poly.pdbx_seq_one_letter_code
_entity_poly.pdbx_strand_id
1 'polypeptide(L)'
;MRDCVVVADDRNNRCIFLPSVLKIGFNPDFLIRVLADRVVNGRLEGILPVIDGVTHKRFFPSANDLVREDIHAAGIFMPVIAGMIGVPIVAFLIILIAVVYTISEFARLEGRTWPIISAITRHAASQSELYGFAAAPLYFAFGIVATLLLFPRPAAGAAIAMFCLGDSAASIFGGMISTSLPFNKGKTWEGSLAGFFFAFLGGSFFVSPPLALAGAAIAMTVEVLPLPVNDNVLVPLITGAALTLLV
;
A
#
# COMPACT_ATOMS: atom_id res chain seq x y z
N MET A 1 -8.99 -35.35 -8.86
CA MET A 1 -9.33 -34.06 -8.23
C MET A 1 -8.90 -32.90 -9.13
N ARG A 2 -9.41 -32.81 -10.38
CA ARG A 2 -9.03 -31.72 -11.30
C ARG A 2 -9.95 -30.48 -11.22
N ASP A 3 -11.00 -30.55 -10.41
CA ASP A 3 -12.07 -29.54 -10.33
C ASP A 3 -12.16 -28.87 -8.93
N CYS A 4 -11.06 -28.84 -8.17
CA CYS A 4 -11.03 -28.23 -6.84
C CYS A 4 -10.23 -26.93 -6.88
N VAL A 5 -10.86 -25.86 -6.38
CA VAL A 5 -10.25 -24.54 -6.19
C VAL A 5 -10.13 -24.28 -4.71
N VAL A 6 -8.95 -23.85 -4.27
CA VAL A 6 -8.71 -23.48 -2.86
C VAL A 6 -8.42 -22.00 -2.79
N VAL A 7 -9.15 -21.32 -1.91
CA VAL A 7 -8.95 -19.91 -1.57
C VAL A 7 -8.43 -19.83 -0.15
N ALA A 8 -7.33 -19.10 0.05
CA ALA A 8 -6.75 -18.85 1.37
C ALA A 8 -6.23 -17.41 1.47
N ASP A 9 -6.22 -16.87 2.68
CA ASP A 9 -5.69 -15.54 2.99
C ASP A 9 -4.44 -15.62 3.88
N ASP A 10 -4.37 -16.55 4.84
CA ASP A 10 -3.28 -16.61 5.82
C ASP A 10 -2.43 -17.89 5.80
N ARG A 11 -1.24 -17.82 6.42
CA ARG A 11 -0.33 -18.96 6.57
C ARG A 11 -0.91 -20.15 7.35
N ASN A 12 -1.91 -19.95 8.20
CA ASN A 12 -2.56 -21.03 8.94
C ASN A 12 -3.38 -21.90 7.97
N ASN A 13 -3.81 -21.34 6.85
CA ASN A 13 -4.44 -22.06 5.75
C ASN A 13 -3.45 -22.65 4.73
N ARG A 14 -2.14 -22.66 5.00
CA ARG A 14 -1.17 -23.27 4.07
C ARG A 14 -1.46 -24.76 3.80
N CYS A 15 -1.97 -25.48 4.79
CA CYS A 15 -2.19 -26.93 4.69
C CYS A 15 -3.22 -27.33 3.61
N ILE A 16 -4.10 -26.41 3.20
CA ILE A 16 -5.09 -26.66 2.15
C ILE A 16 -4.56 -26.37 0.73
N PHE A 17 -3.38 -25.76 0.58
CA PHE A 17 -2.71 -25.55 -0.72
C PHE A 17 -2.02 -26.83 -1.21
N LEU A 18 -2.83 -27.78 -1.68
CA LEU A 18 -2.35 -29.06 -2.22
C LEU A 18 -1.74 -28.91 -3.63
N PRO A 19 -0.82 -29.80 -4.07
CA PRO A 19 -0.16 -29.67 -5.37
C PRO A 19 -1.07 -29.75 -6.60
N SER A 20 -2.24 -30.39 -6.48
CA SER A 20 -3.14 -30.71 -7.60
C SER A 20 -4.37 -29.81 -7.70
N VAL A 21 -4.45 -28.74 -6.90
CA VAL A 21 -5.59 -27.80 -6.88
C VAL A 21 -5.16 -26.41 -7.34
N LEU A 22 -6.11 -25.67 -7.92
CA LEU A 22 -5.89 -24.26 -8.25
C LEU A 22 -5.84 -23.45 -6.94
N LYS A 23 -4.71 -22.81 -6.65
CA LYS A 23 -4.47 -22.05 -5.42
C LYS A 23 -4.70 -20.57 -5.66
N ILE A 24 -5.69 -20.00 -4.98
CA ILE A 24 -6.02 -18.57 -5.04
C ILE A 24 -5.70 -17.94 -3.69
N GLY A 25 -4.82 -16.95 -3.68
CA GLY A 25 -4.57 -16.11 -2.51
C GLY A 25 -5.54 -14.93 -2.50
N PHE A 26 -6.40 -14.81 -1.50
CA PHE A 26 -7.33 -13.68 -1.36
C PHE A 26 -6.84 -12.74 -0.26
N ASN A 27 -6.51 -11.49 -0.61
CA ASN A 27 -5.78 -10.56 0.28
C ASN A 27 -4.65 -11.23 1.07
N PRO A 28 -3.78 -12.03 0.41
CA PRO A 28 -3.00 -13.02 1.13
C PRO A 28 -1.80 -12.43 1.87
N ASP A 29 -1.43 -13.09 2.97
CA ASP A 29 -0.15 -12.89 3.64
C ASP A 29 1.03 -13.23 2.71
N PHE A 30 2.25 -12.87 3.14
CA PHE A 30 3.46 -13.11 2.35
C PHE A 30 3.62 -14.57 1.90
N LEU A 31 3.33 -15.55 2.78
CA LEU A 31 3.54 -16.96 2.48
C LEU A 31 2.52 -17.46 1.45
N ILE A 32 1.25 -17.15 1.65
CA ILE A 32 0.18 -17.54 0.72
C ILE A 32 0.36 -16.84 -0.63
N ARG A 33 0.79 -15.57 -0.66
CA ARG A 33 1.06 -14.81 -1.88
C ARG A 33 2.10 -15.49 -2.78
N VAL A 34 3.17 -16.04 -2.19
CA VAL A 34 4.22 -16.75 -2.94
C VAL A 34 3.71 -18.10 -3.45
N LEU A 35 2.95 -18.82 -2.63
CA LEU A 35 2.48 -20.17 -2.94
C LEU A 35 1.29 -20.22 -3.90
N ALA A 36 0.47 -19.17 -3.94
CA ALA A 36 -0.74 -19.10 -4.75
C ALA A 36 -0.41 -19.05 -6.25
N ASP A 37 -1.25 -19.66 -7.09
CA ASP A 37 -1.14 -19.57 -8.55
C ASP A 37 -1.70 -18.24 -9.06
N ARG A 38 -2.74 -17.71 -8.38
CA ARG A 38 -3.35 -16.41 -8.62
C ARG A 38 -3.56 -15.66 -7.31
N VAL A 39 -3.47 -14.33 -7.35
CA VAL A 39 -3.73 -13.46 -6.19
C VAL A 39 -4.83 -12.49 -6.55
N VAL A 40 -5.80 -12.35 -5.66
CA VAL A 40 -6.92 -11.41 -5.77
C VAL A 40 -6.90 -10.53 -4.53
N ASN A 41 -6.88 -9.21 -4.70
CA ASN A 41 -6.95 -8.25 -3.60
C ASN A 41 -8.28 -7.47 -3.66
N GLY A 42 -8.73 -6.94 -2.53
CA GLY A 42 -9.94 -6.14 -2.43
C GLY A 42 -11.22 -6.99 -2.33
N ARG A 43 -12.05 -6.98 -3.39
CA ARG A 43 -13.39 -7.60 -3.38
C ARG A 43 -13.36 -9.09 -3.70
N LEU A 44 -14.11 -9.88 -2.94
CA LEU A 44 -14.19 -11.35 -3.09
C LEU A 44 -14.70 -11.78 -4.48
N GLU A 45 -15.56 -10.97 -5.11
CA GLU A 45 -16.04 -11.17 -6.48
C GLU A 45 -14.90 -11.27 -7.51
N GLY A 46 -13.73 -10.69 -7.23
CA GLY A 46 -12.55 -10.78 -8.09
C GLY A 46 -11.99 -12.21 -8.24
N ILE A 47 -12.47 -13.17 -7.45
CA ILE A 47 -12.13 -14.59 -7.59
C ILE A 47 -12.91 -15.25 -8.73
N LEU A 48 -14.12 -14.75 -9.06
CA LEU A 48 -15.01 -15.38 -10.05
C LEU A 48 -14.34 -15.57 -11.42
N PRO A 49 -13.67 -14.56 -12.02
CA PRO A 49 -12.99 -14.72 -13.32
C PRO A 49 -11.91 -15.81 -13.33
N VAL A 50 -11.32 -16.09 -12.17
CA VAL A 50 -10.28 -17.10 -12.00
C VAL A 50 -10.89 -18.50 -11.99
N ILE A 51 -12.13 -18.64 -11.50
CA ILE A 51 -12.85 -19.91 -11.42
C ILE A 51 -13.62 -20.22 -12.70
N ASP A 52 -14.37 -19.25 -13.23
CA ASP A 52 -15.29 -19.45 -14.36
C ASP A 52 -14.61 -19.22 -15.73
N GLY A 53 -13.43 -18.60 -15.75
CA GLY A 53 -12.70 -18.27 -16.98
C GLY A 53 -13.38 -17.17 -17.81
N VAL A 54 -14.43 -16.55 -17.29
CA VAL A 54 -15.17 -15.47 -17.93
C VAL A 54 -14.50 -14.16 -17.56
N THR A 55 -14.07 -13.40 -18.55
CA THR A 55 -13.52 -12.05 -18.36
C THR A 55 -14.62 -11.12 -17.85
N HIS A 56 -14.77 -11.01 -16.54
CA HIS A 56 -15.59 -9.96 -15.94
C HIS A 56 -14.89 -8.61 -16.10
N LYS A 57 -15.70 -7.54 -16.16
CA LYS A 57 -15.29 -6.16 -16.50
C LYS A 57 -14.02 -5.70 -15.79
N ARG A 58 -13.25 -4.85 -16.48
CA ARG A 58 -12.15 -4.03 -15.92
C ARG A 58 -12.50 -3.58 -14.51
N PHE A 59 -11.65 -3.93 -13.55
CA PHE A 59 -11.85 -3.55 -12.16
C PHE A 59 -11.47 -2.07 -12.03
N PHE A 60 -12.46 -1.19 -12.11
CA PHE A 60 -12.27 0.21 -11.76
C PHE A 60 -12.22 0.35 -10.23
N PRO A 61 -11.40 1.28 -9.70
CA PRO A 61 -11.39 1.60 -8.28
C PRO A 61 -12.80 1.94 -7.80
N SER A 62 -13.17 1.45 -6.62
CA SER A 62 -14.41 1.91 -5.97
C SER A 62 -14.24 3.33 -5.43
N ALA A 63 -15.34 4.00 -5.06
CA ALA A 63 -15.27 5.31 -4.42
C ALA A 63 -14.44 5.27 -3.12
N ASN A 64 -14.50 4.17 -2.37
CA ASN A 64 -13.68 4.00 -1.16
C ASN A 64 -12.20 3.84 -1.50
N ASP A 65 -11.87 3.13 -2.58
CA ASP A 65 -10.48 2.99 -3.04
C ASP A 65 -9.93 4.34 -3.46
N LEU A 66 -10.72 5.16 -4.16
CA LEU A 66 -10.33 6.54 -4.50
C LEU A 66 -10.13 7.41 -3.26
N VAL A 67 -11.04 7.37 -2.29
CA VAL A 67 -10.89 8.14 -1.04
C VAL A 67 -9.65 7.71 -0.25
N ARG A 68 -9.40 6.41 -0.16
CA ARG A 68 -8.20 5.86 0.46
C ARG A 68 -6.94 6.40 -0.22
N GLU A 69 -6.94 6.37 -1.54
CA GLU A 69 -5.79 6.78 -2.32
C GLU A 69 -5.56 8.29 -2.32
N ASP A 70 -6.63 9.08 -2.30
CA ASP A 70 -6.55 10.54 -2.12
C ASP A 70 -5.95 10.90 -0.76
N ILE A 71 -6.35 10.20 0.31
CA ILE A 71 -5.77 10.37 1.66
C ILE A 71 -4.30 9.97 1.67
N HIS A 72 -3.94 8.88 1.00
CA HIS A 72 -2.56 8.42 0.89
C HIS A 72 -1.70 9.43 0.11
N ALA A 73 -2.15 9.88 -1.06
CA ALA A 73 -1.49 10.87 -1.90
C ALA A 73 -1.27 12.20 -1.16
N ALA A 74 -2.22 12.61 -0.31
CA ALA A 74 -2.09 13.82 0.53
C ALA A 74 -0.89 13.77 1.48
N GLY A 75 -0.31 12.60 1.73
CA GLY A 75 0.96 12.44 2.46
C GLY A 75 2.13 13.23 1.86
N ILE A 76 2.09 13.58 0.57
CA ILE A 76 3.09 14.45 -0.09
C ILE A 76 3.24 15.82 0.58
N PHE A 77 2.21 16.30 1.28
CA PHE A 77 2.28 17.57 2.01
C PHE A 77 3.07 17.46 3.32
N MET A 78 3.30 16.26 3.86
CA MET A 78 3.97 16.10 5.17
C MET A 78 5.40 16.66 5.19
N PRO A 79 6.27 16.42 4.18
CA PRO A 79 7.57 17.07 4.10
C PRO A 79 7.49 18.60 4.02
N VAL A 80 6.50 19.15 3.31
CA VAL A 80 6.30 20.60 3.15
C VAL A 80 5.88 21.23 4.47
N ILE A 81 4.88 20.65 5.14
CA ILE A 81 4.41 21.10 6.47
C ILE A 81 5.56 21.01 7.47
N ALA A 82 6.31 19.90 7.48
CA ALA A 82 7.49 19.78 8.32
C ALA A 82 8.54 20.86 7.99
N GLY A 83 8.65 21.25 6.72
CA GLY A 83 9.45 22.39 6.26
C GLY A 83 9.11 23.69 6.98
N MET A 84 7.82 23.95 7.17
CA MET A 84 7.28 25.19 7.73
C MET A 84 7.30 25.23 9.25
N ILE A 85 6.88 24.15 9.91
CA ILE A 85 6.68 24.12 11.38
C ILE A 85 7.70 23.26 12.12
N GLY A 86 8.60 22.58 11.41
CA GLY A 86 9.64 21.73 11.98
C GLY A 86 9.26 20.26 12.09
N VAL A 87 10.26 19.39 11.89
CA VAL A 87 10.11 17.92 11.94
C VAL A 87 9.55 17.43 13.29
N PRO A 88 10.07 17.88 14.46
CA PRO A 88 9.59 17.36 15.74
C PRO A 88 8.10 17.63 15.99
N ILE A 89 7.60 18.79 15.55
CA ILE A 89 6.20 19.17 15.71
C ILE A 89 5.32 18.28 14.82
N VAL A 90 5.67 18.12 13.54
CA VAL A 90 4.91 17.24 12.62
C VAL A 90 4.93 15.79 13.10
N ALA A 91 6.08 15.27 13.52
CA ALA A 91 6.18 13.91 14.05
C ALA A 91 5.30 13.71 15.28
N PHE A 92 5.31 14.67 16.22
CA PHE A 92 4.44 14.64 17.40
C PHE A 92 2.94 14.63 17.01
N LEU A 93 2.53 15.49 16.07
CA LEU A 93 1.13 15.56 15.61
C LEU A 93 0.69 14.25 14.94
N ILE A 94 1.52 13.66 14.08
CA ILE A 94 1.22 12.38 13.43
C ILE A 94 1.09 11.26 14.47
N ILE A 95 2.00 11.19 15.45
CA ILE A 95 1.95 10.20 16.53
C ILE A 95 0.67 10.40 17.38
N LEU A 96 0.33 11.65 17.71
CA LEU A 96 -0.89 11.97 18.45
C LEU A 96 -2.14 11.51 17.70
N ILE A 97 -2.23 11.81 16.41
CA ILE A 97 -3.35 11.37 15.54
C ILE A 97 -3.40 9.84 15.47
N ALA A 98 -2.25 9.17 15.35
CA ALA A 98 -2.18 7.71 15.32
C ALA A 98 -2.71 7.09 16.63
N VAL A 99 -2.35 7.65 17.80
CA VAL A 99 -2.89 7.20 19.10
C VAL A 99 -4.41 7.39 19.17
N VAL A 100 -4.92 8.55 18.75
CA VAL A 100 -6.36 8.83 18.73
C VAL A 100 -7.08 7.87 17.78
N TYR A 101 -6.51 7.61 16.60
CA TYR A 101 -7.03 6.62 15.65
C TYR A 101 -7.06 5.21 16.25
N THR A 102 -5.99 4.76 16.92
CA THR A 102 -5.95 3.46 17.59
C THR A 102 -7.06 3.32 18.63
N ILE A 103 -7.29 4.34 19.46
CA ILE A 103 -8.38 4.35 20.45
C ILE A 103 -9.75 4.25 19.74
N SER A 104 -9.94 5.01 18.66
CA SER A 104 -11.17 4.95 17.86
C SER A 104 -11.40 3.57 17.23
N GLU A 105 -10.35 2.91 16.74
CA GLU A 105 -10.46 1.57 16.16
C GLU A 105 -10.78 0.50 17.20
N PHE A 106 -10.19 0.56 18.40
CA PHE A 106 -10.60 -0.34 19.49
C PHE A 106 -12.06 -0.11 19.89
N ALA A 107 -12.50 1.14 20.00
CA ALA A 107 -13.91 1.44 20.27
C ALA A 107 -14.84 0.89 19.16
N ARG A 108 -14.44 1.00 17.88
CA ARG A 108 -15.19 0.45 16.74
C ARG A 108 -15.35 -1.07 16.85
N LEU A 109 -14.28 -1.79 17.21
CA LEU A 109 -14.32 -3.25 17.39
C LEU A 109 -15.21 -3.68 18.55
N GLU A 110 -15.36 -2.84 19.58
CA GLU A 110 -16.33 -3.03 20.67
C GLU A 110 -17.77 -2.62 20.30
N GLY A 111 -18.03 -2.21 19.05
CA GLY A 111 -19.34 -1.77 18.58
C GLY A 111 -19.70 -0.32 18.98
N ARG A 112 -18.77 0.44 19.54
CA ARG A 112 -18.95 1.88 19.85
C ARG A 112 -18.49 2.71 18.66
N THR A 113 -19.32 3.65 18.21
CA THR A 113 -18.96 4.50 17.07
C THR A 113 -18.55 5.89 17.52
N TRP A 114 -17.36 6.33 17.11
CA TRP A 114 -16.94 7.73 17.21
C TRP A 114 -17.27 8.38 15.87
N PRO A 115 -18.20 9.35 15.81
CA PRO A 115 -18.91 9.68 14.58
C PRO A 115 -17.99 10.15 13.44
N ILE A 116 -16.95 10.94 13.74
CA ILE A 116 -16.06 11.51 12.73
C ILE A 116 -15.00 10.49 12.30
N ILE A 117 -14.20 9.96 13.23
CA ILE A 117 -13.08 9.07 12.89
C ILE A 117 -13.60 7.75 12.32
N SER A 118 -14.62 7.15 12.95
CA SER A 118 -15.21 5.92 12.42
C SER A 118 -15.89 6.14 11.06
N ALA A 119 -16.38 7.35 10.74
CA ALA A 119 -16.88 7.64 9.40
C ALA A 119 -15.74 7.68 8.38
N ILE A 120 -14.62 8.36 8.69
CA ILE A 120 -13.45 8.39 7.81
C ILE A 120 -12.92 6.96 7.60
N THR A 121 -12.74 6.18 8.66
CA THR A 121 -12.26 4.79 8.54
C THR A 121 -13.19 3.97 7.65
N ARG A 122 -14.52 4.08 7.78
CA ARG A 122 -15.46 3.31 6.95
C ARG A 122 -15.40 3.64 5.46
N HIS A 123 -15.01 4.86 5.10
CA HIS A 123 -14.89 5.28 3.71
C HIS A 123 -13.48 5.06 3.13
N ALA A 124 -12.45 4.97 3.98
CA ALA A 124 -11.05 4.82 3.56
C ALA A 124 -10.49 3.41 3.75
N ALA A 125 -11.02 2.60 4.68
CA ALA A 125 -10.55 1.25 4.92
C ALA A 125 -11.07 0.30 3.83
N SER A 126 -10.26 -0.70 3.48
CA SER A 126 -10.70 -1.76 2.59
C SER A 126 -11.75 -2.65 3.26
N GLN A 127 -12.57 -3.34 2.46
CA GLN A 127 -13.61 -4.22 3.01
C GLN A 127 -13.03 -5.31 3.91
N SER A 128 -11.86 -5.86 3.57
CA SER A 128 -11.15 -6.84 4.41
C SER A 128 -10.68 -6.24 5.74
N GLU A 129 -10.18 -5.00 5.72
CA GLU A 129 -9.75 -4.28 6.93
C GLU A 129 -10.91 -3.99 7.90
N LEU A 130 -12.13 -3.79 7.39
CA LEU A 130 -13.31 -3.52 8.23
C LEU A 130 -13.73 -4.70 9.10
N TYR A 131 -13.40 -5.93 8.69
CA TYR A 131 -13.68 -7.15 9.47
C TYR A 131 -12.73 -7.34 10.66
N GLY A 132 -11.62 -6.59 10.71
CA GLY A 132 -10.62 -6.68 11.77
C GLY A 132 -10.13 -5.31 12.22
N PHE A 133 -8.96 -5.25 12.84
CA PHE A 133 -8.30 -3.98 13.18
C PHE A 133 -7.64 -3.38 11.92
N ALA A 134 -8.06 -2.18 11.52
CA ALA A 134 -7.52 -1.52 10.34
C ALA A 134 -6.12 -0.92 10.62
N ALA A 135 -5.07 -1.72 10.44
CA ALA A 135 -3.69 -1.34 10.77
C ALA A 135 -2.99 -0.47 9.70
N ALA A 136 -3.47 -0.44 8.46
CA ALA A 136 -2.81 0.24 7.34
C ALA A 136 -2.47 1.73 7.63
N PRO A 137 -3.37 2.55 8.22
CA PRO A 137 -3.04 3.93 8.56
C PRO A 137 -1.91 4.08 9.58
N LEU A 138 -1.72 3.10 10.47
CA LEU A 138 -0.62 3.11 11.44
C LEU A 138 0.72 2.82 10.79
N TYR A 139 0.77 1.89 9.84
CA TYR A 139 1.99 1.62 9.06
C TYR A 139 2.38 2.83 8.22
N PHE A 140 1.41 3.48 7.58
CA PHE A 140 1.60 4.74 6.85
C PHE A 140 2.16 5.85 7.75
N ALA A 141 1.50 6.10 8.89
CA ALA A 141 1.95 7.10 9.86
C ALA A 141 3.38 6.82 10.36
N PHE A 142 3.68 5.56 10.68
CA PHE A 142 5.00 5.15 11.11
C PHE A 142 6.06 5.34 10.01
N GLY A 143 5.77 4.93 8.77
CA GLY A 143 6.66 5.11 7.63
C GLY A 143 7.04 6.58 7.42
N ILE A 144 6.05 7.48 7.42
CA ILE A 144 6.28 8.93 7.29
C ILE A 144 7.12 9.47 8.45
N VAL A 145 6.75 9.18 9.70
CA VAL A 145 7.45 9.69 10.89
C VAL A 145 8.89 9.19 10.92
N ALA A 146 9.10 7.89 10.69
CA ALA A 146 10.43 7.31 10.68
C ALA A 146 11.29 7.92 9.57
N THR A 147 10.76 8.07 8.35
CA THR A 147 11.50 8.70 7.24
C THR A 147 11.84 10.17 7.52
N LEU A 148 10.93 10.94 8.12
CA LEU A 148 11.18 12.34 8.51
C LEU A 148 12.26 12.47 9.59
N LEU A 149 12.30 11.55 10.55
CA LEU A 149 13.23 11.59 11.68
C LEU A 149 14.62 11.03 11.35
N LEU A 150 14.69 10.01 10.49
CA LEU A 150 15.93 9.27 10.23
C LEU A 150 16.77 9.89 9.11
N PHE A 151 16.16 10.58 8.15
CA PHE A 151 16.86 11.05 6.95
C PHE A 151 16.89 12.58 6.86
N PRO A 152 18.00 13.16 6.34
CA PRO A 152 18.08 14.60 6.13
C PRO A 152 17.17 15.05 4.99
N ARG A 153 16.85 16.35 4.99
CA ARG A 153 16.33 17.01 3.79
C ARG A 153 17.49 17.24 2.81
N PRO A 154 17.30 17.03 1.50
CA PRO A 154 16.03 16.77 0.79
C PRO A 154 15.58 15.30 0.70
N ALA A 155 16.43 14.33 1.06
CA ALA A 155 16.17 12.90 0.86
C ALA A 155 14.86 12.40 1.50
N ALA A 156 14.58 12.80 2.75
CA ALA A 156 13.33 12.43 3.44
C ALA A 156 12.07 12.90 2.68
N GLY A 157 12.11 14.13 2.15
CA GLY A 157 10.97 14.70 1.43
C GLY A 157 10.72 14.01 0.09
N ALA A 158 11.79 13.75 -0.65
CA ALA A 158 11.73 13.00 -1.90
C ALA A 158 11.18 11.59 -1.70
N ALA A 159 11.67 10.87 -0.68
CA ALA A 159 11.23 9.51 -0.40
C ALA A 159 9.75 9.41 -0.02
N ILE A 160 9.25 10.35 0.81
CA ILE A 160 7.82 10.41 1.17
C ILE A 160 6.98 10.78 -0.05
N ALA A 161 7.41 11.74 -0.86
CA ALA A 161 6.67 12.13 -2.07
C ALA A 161 6.60 10.99 -3.10
N MET A 162 7.71 10.26 -3.30
CA MET A 162 7.78 9.09 -4.17
C MET A 162 6.88 7.97 -3.68
N PHE A 163 6.91 7.69 -2.38
CA PHE A 163 6.03 6.71 -1.74
C PHE A 163 4.57 7.08 -1.95
N CYS A 164 4.16 8.28 -1.52
CA CYS A 164 2.75 8.66 -1.54
C CYS A 164 2.19 8.73 -2.96
N LEU A 165 2.88 9.39 -3.92
CA LEU A 165 2.35 9.45 -5.30
C LEU A 165 2.52 8.14 -6.08
N GLY A 166 3.55 7.35 -5.74
CA GLY A 166 3.82 6.07 -6.38
C GLY A 166 2.78 5.02 -6.02
N ASP A 167 2.50 4.82 -4.73
CA ASP A 167 1.53 3.82 -4.23
C ASP A 167 0.11 4.16 -4.67
N SER A 168 -0.38 5.35 -4.30
CA SER A 168 -0.81 6.36 -5.27
C SER A 168 -1.43 5.86 -6.56
N ALA A 169 -0.67 6.17 -7.60
CA ALA A 169 -0.96 5.81 -8.96
C ALA A 169 -0.94 4.30 -9.19
N ALA A 170 -0.08 3.53 -8.51
CA ALA A 170 -0.02 2.09 -8.70
C ALA A 170 -1.33 1.39 -8.35
N SER A 171 -2.01 1.85 -7.30
CA SER A 171 -3.31 1.36 -6.85
C SER A 171 -4.45 1.80 -7.76
N ILE A 172 -4.48 3.07 -8.20
CA ILE A 172 -5.53 3.59 -9.11
C ILE A 172 -5.44 2.97 -10.50
N PHE A 173 -4.24 2.90 -11.08
CA PHE A 173 -4.02 2.43 -12.45
C PHE A 173 -3.79 0.91 -12.52
N GLY A 174 -3.55 0.26 -11.38
CA GLY A 174 -3.37 -1.18 -11.30
C GLY A 174 -4.62 -1.96 -11.69
N GLY A 175 -4.46 -2.99 -12.52
CA GLY A 175 -5.57 -3.88 -12.90
C GLY A 175 -6.44 -3.38 -14.06
N MET A 176 -6.16 -2.20 -14.63
CA MET A 176 -6.88 -1.67 -15.80
C MET A 176 -6.71 -2.57 -17.05
N ILE A 177 -5.55 -3.23 -17.17
CA ILE A 177 -5.19 -4.12 -18.29
C ILE A 177 -5.05 -5.58 -17.81
N SER A 178 -4.77 -5.78 -16.51
CA SER A 178 -4.73 -7.06 -15.77
C SER A 178 -3.49 -7.91 -15.99
N THR A 179 -2.34 -7.33 -16.37
CA THR A 179 -1.09 -8.11 -16.48
C THR A 179 -0.34 -8.12 -15.15
N SER A 180 -0.56 -9.17 -14.35
CA SER A 180 0.19 -9.39 -13.10
C SER A 180 1.69 -9.57 -13.34
N LEU A 181 2.51 -9.15 -12.38
CA LEU A 181 3.95 -9.40 -12.39
C LEU A 181 4.24 -10.90 -12.17
N PRO A 182 5.24 -11.49 -12.84
CA PRO A 182 5.53 -12.93 -12.73
C PRO A 182 6.01 -13.33 -11.32
N PHE A 183 6.70 -12.43 -10.61
CA PHE A 183 7.25 -12.66 -9.27
C PHE A 183 6.33 -12.15 -8.14
N ASN A 184 5.37 -11.27 -8.43
CA ASN A 184 4.38 -10.80 -7.47
C ASN A 184 2.99 -10.72 -8.13
N LYS A 185 2.25 -11.82 -8.02
CA LYS A 185 0.95 -12.01 -8.70
C LYS A 185 -0.13 -11.02 -8.24
N GLY A 186 0.08 -10.34 -7.11
CA GLY A 186 -0.83 -9.33 -6.58
C GLY A 186 -0.51 -7.89 -6.99
N LYS A 187 0.54 -7.66 -7.80
CA LYS A 187 0.88 -6.35 -8.36
C LYS A 187 0.88 -6.46 -9.90
N THR A 188 0.71 -5.34 -10.59
CA THR A 188 0.53 -5.32 -12.06
C THR A 188 1.58 -4.46 -12.76
N TRP A 189 1.87 -4.75 -14.02
CA TRP A 189 2.79 -3.93 -14.83
C TRP A 189 2.28 -2.50 -15.01
N GLU A 190 0.98 -2.33 -15.30
CA GLU A 190 0.36 -1.02 -15.48
C GLU A 190 0.45 -0.16 -14.21
N GLY A 191 0.15 -0.75 -13.04
CA GLY A 191 0.30 -0.06 -11.76
C GLY A 191 1.76 0.30 -11.49
N SER A 192 2.70 -0.60 -11.77
CA SER A 192 4.13 -0.35 -11.55
C SER A 192 4.66 0.78 -12.41
N LEU A 193 4.24 0.86 -13.69
CA LEU A 193 4.66 1.91 -14.62
C LEU A 193 4.04 3.27 -14.25
N ALA A 194 2.76 3.29 -13.87
CA ALA A 194 2.09 4.49 -13.40
C ALA A 194 2.72 4.99 -12.09
N GLY A 195 2.91 4.09 -11.11
CA GLY A 195 3.57 4.40 -9.86
C GLY A 195 4.98 4.95 -10.06
N PHE A 196 5.77 4.36 -10.96
CA PHE A 196 7.10 4.87 -11.29
C PHE A 196 7.07 6.30 -11.84
N PHE A 197 6.16 6.58 -12.77
CA PHE A 197 6.01 7.92 -13.35
C PHE A 197 5.62 8.96 -12.29
N PHE A 198 4.61 8.67 -11.47
CA PHE A 198 4.14 9.60 -10.45
C PHE A 198 5.11 9.74 -9.26
N ALA A 199 5.82 8.66 -8.89
CA ALA A 199 6.91 8.72 -7.92
C ALA A 199 8.04 9.63 -8.43
N PHE A 200 8.43 9.50 -9.70
CA PHE A 200 9.44 10.37 -10.33
C PHE A 200 9.00 11.85 -10.30
N LEU A 201 7.74 12.14 -10.64
CA LEU A 201 7.20 13.50 -10.56
C LEU A 201 7.23 14.05 -9.13
N GLY A 202 6.79 13.25 -8.14
CA GLY A 202 6.83 13.62 -6.73
C GLY A 202 8.24 13.90 -6.22
N GLY A 203 9.17 13.01 -6.53
CA GLY A 203 10.58 13.13 -6.15
C GLY A 203 11.27 14.36 -6.76
N SER A 204 10.89 14.74 -7.98
CA SER A 204 11.48 15.87 -8.72
C SER A 204 11.23 17.23 -8.06
N PHE A 205 10.27 17.33 -7.13
CA PHE A 205 10.08 18.55 -6.31
C PHE A 205 11.15 18.74 -5.23
N PHE A 206 11.88 17.69 -4.87
CA PHE A 206 12.79 17.69 -3.72
C PHE A 206 14.25 17.45 -4.12
N VAL A 207 14.50 16.64 -5.14
CA VAL A 207 15.86 16.27 -5.60
C VAL A 207 16.01 16.48 -7.10
N SER A 208 17.26 16.49 -7.58
CA SER A 208 17.55 16.64 -9.02
C SER A 208 16.94 15.51 -9.86
N PRO A 209 16.59 15.73 -11.14
CA PRO A 209 15.96 14.70 -11.97
C PRO A 209 16.69 13.34 -12.01
N PRO A 210 18.04 13.26 -12.05
CA PRO A 210 18.73 11.97 -11.98
C PRO A 210 18.51 11.23 -10.65
N LEU A 211 18.52 11.96 -9.53
CA LEU A 211 18.24 11.39 -8.22
C LEU A 211 16.76 11.01 -8.07
N ALA A 212 15.85 11.82 -8.62
CA ALA A 212 14.43 11.51 -8.65
C ALA A 212 14.15 10.22 -9.43
N LEU A 213 14.83 10.03 -10.57
CA LEU A 213 14.72 8.83 -11.40
C LEU A 213 15.25 7.60 -10.65
N ALA A 214 16.42 7.70 -10.01
CA ALA A 214 17.00 6.63 -9.21
C ALA A 214 16.10 6.28 -8.00
N GLY A 215 15.62 7.29 -7.27
CA GLY A 215 14.73 7.10 -6.12
C GLY A 215 13.40 6.47 -6.51
N ALA A 216 12.78 6.91 -7.63
CA ALA A 216 11.54 6.31 -8.13
C ALA A 216 11.74 4.84 -8.54
N ALA A 217 12.88 4.51 -9.17
CA ALA A 217 13.21 3.13 -9.51
C ALA A 217 13.33 2.27 -8.24
N ILE A 218 13.97 2.79 -7.20
CA ILE A 218 14.14 2.10 -5.91
C ILE A 218 12.80 1.92 -5.22
N ALA A 219 12.02 2.99 -5.09
CA ALA A 219 10.70 2.98 -4.47
C ALA A 219 9.80 1.93 -5.11
N MET A 220 9.68 1.96 -6.45
CA MET A 220 8.84 1.01 -7.17
C MET A 220 9.39 -0.41 -7.18
N THR A 221 10.72 -0.59 -7.08
CA THR A 221 11.30 -1.93 -6.91
C THR A 221 10.92 -2.52 -5.56
N VAL A 222 11.05 -1.74 -4.47
CA VAL A 222 10.66 -2.17 -3.12
C VAL A 222 9.16 -2.50 -3.06
N GLU A 223 8.34 -1.66 -3.70
CA GLU A 223 6.89 -1.79 -3.78
C GLU A 223 6.42 -3.10 -4.46
N VAL A 224 7.10 -3.52 -5.54
CA VAL A 224 6.71 -4.73 -6.26
C VAL A 224 7.28 -6.01 -5.66
N LEU A 225 8.31 -5.93 -4.81
CA LEU A 225 8.87 -7.11 -4.18
C LEU A 225 7.87 -7.67 -3.15
N PRO A 226 7.59 -8.98 -3.16
CA PRO A 226 6.70 -9.58 -2.18
C PRO A 226 7.45 -9.72 -0.85
N LEU A 227 7.65 -8.64 -0.11
CA LEU A 227 8.40 -8.65 1.15
C LEU A 227 7.47 -8.91 2.35
N PRO A 228 7.97 -9.50 3.45
CA PRO A 228 7.16 -9.80 4.63
C PRO A 228 6.84 -8.56 5.48
N VAL A 229 7.49 -7.43 5.21
CA VAL A 229 7.28 -6.15 5.88
C VAL A 229 6.34 -5.28 5.04
N ASN A 230 5.47 -4.51 5.69
CA ASN A 230 4.51 -3.65 5.01
C ASN A 230 5.20 -2.58 4.14
N ASP A 231 4.70 -2.42 2.92
CA ASP A 231 5.14 -1.45 1.91
C ASP A 231 5.11 -0.01 2.42
N ASN A 232 4.06 0.38 3.17
CA ASN A 232 3.94 1.73 3.74
C ASN A 232 5.08 2.11 4.70
N VAL A 233 5.80 1.13 5.23
CA VAL A 233 6.98 1.35 6.06
C VAL A 233 8.24 1.24 5.21
N LEU A 234 8.33 0.21 4.39
CA LEU A 234 9.57 -0.17 3.74
C LEU A 234 9.93 0.75 2.57
N VAL A 235 8.96 1.15 1.76
CA VAL A 235 9.16 2.00 0.58
C VAL A 235 9.77 3.34 0.96
N PRO A 236 9.18 4.15 1.86
CA PRO A 236 9.76 5.45 2.21
C PRO A 236 11.07 5.32 3.00
N LEU A 237 11.28 4.25 3.76
CA LEU A 237 12.53 4.04 4.52
C LEU A 237 13.71 3.65 3.62
N ILE A 238 13.54 2.65 2.76
CA ILE A 238 14.61 2.21 1.85
C ILE A 238 14.94 3.32 0.85
N THR A 239 13.92 3.97 0.29
CA THR A 239 14.12 5.08 -0.65
C THR A 239 14.83 6.25 0.02
N GLY A 240 14.46 6.60 1.25
CA GLY A 240 15.11 7.65 2.04
C GLY A 240 16.58 7.33 2.33
N ALA A 241 16.87 6.09 2.73
CA ALA A 241 18.23 5.62 2.97
C ALA A 241 19.07 5.68 1.69
N ALA A 242 18.56 5.17 0.58
CA ALA A 242 19.28 5.16 -0.68
C ALA A 242 19.56 6.56 -1.20
N LEU A 243 18.56 7.47 -1.17
CA LEU A 243 18.77 8.85 -1.57
C LEU A 243 19.78 9.57 -0.67
N THR A 244 19.78 9.29 0.63
CA THR A 244 20.77 9.86 1.56
C THR A 244 22.20 9.44 1.23
N LEU A 245 22.39 8.23 0.68
CA LEU A 245 23.72 7.75 0.24
C LEU A 245 24.14 8.29 -1.13
N LEU A 246 23.19 8.78 -1.93
CA LEU A 246 23.43 9.31 -3.28
C LEU A 246 23.57 10.84 -3.32
N VAL A 247 23.14 11.52 -2.26
CA VAL A 247 23.20 12.99 -2.08
C VAL A 247 24.51 13.42 -1.45
#